data_AF-A0A9D2ZUA9-F1
#
_entry.id   AF-A0A9D2ZUA9-F1
#
_cell.length_a   1.000
_cell.length_b   1.000
_cell.length_c   1.000
_cell.angle_alpha   90.00
_cell.angle_beta   90.00
_cell.angle_gamma   90.00
#
_symmetry.space_group_name_H-M   'P 1'
#
loop_
_entity.id
_entity.type
_entity.pdbx_description
1 polymer ?
#
loop_
_entity_poly.entity_id
_entity_poly.type
_entity_poly.pdbx_seq_one_letter_code
_entity_poly.pdbx_strand_id
1 'polypeptide(L)'
;LDEYMTDEGWRGSKVYQAGGKCKLGSSTSAGYLVSPELQLPAVFTISVDAKDYVTSSGRADGTTLYIGVGEKTPTGEGGEWLAYEEFALTAETETYTLHCDAGGRALCFEIGTVQKRAIIDNIRANGTSAQAPAMTMSETYSGITGTQYRVTGLDRTHTYSYTVRAIAGGIESEESNVITVTMASSVDEGHGTVANIITGEGYMTISSDTESQVSVHTIDGIRIFCGKVSGQRSLRLDNGIYIVTIGSKSQKVLVR
;
A
#
# COMPACT_ATOMS: atom_id res chain seq x y z
N LEU A 1 -8.52 -5.52 14.26
CA LEU A 1 -7.28 -5.89 13.54
C LEU A 1 -6.85 -4.74 12.66
N ASP A 2 -7.77 -4.16 11.92
CA ASP A 2 -7.52 -2.99 11.06
C ASP A 2 -6.93 -1.77 11.81
N GLU A 3 -7.30 -1.54 13.08
CA GLU A 3 -6.69 -0.50 13.91
C GLU A 3 -5.21 -0.76 14.28
N TYR A 4 -4.71 -1.97 14.04
CA TYR A 4 -3.37 -2.43 14.43
C TYR A 4 -2.50 -2.83 13.23
N MET A 5 -3.04 -2.81 12.01
CA MET A 5 -2.35 -3.20 10.77
C MET A 5 -2.34 -2.02 9.80
N THR A 6 -1.31 -1.95 8.93
CA THR A 6 -1.18 -0.86 7.94
C THR A 6 -2.24 -0.91 6.86
N ASP A 7 -2.55 -2.13 6.38
CA ASP A 7 -3.59 -2.37 5.40
C ASP A 7 -4.88 -2.82 6.11
N GLU A 8 -6.04 -2.39 5.62
CA GLU A 8 -7.33 -2.85 6.13
C GLU A 8 -7.71 -4.22 5.55
N GLY A 9 -8.56 -4.96 6.26
CA GLY A 9 -9.11 -6.24 5.79
C GLY A 9 -8.39 -7.46 6.35
N TRP A 10 -7.54 -7.29 7.35
CA TRP A 10 -6.92 -8.42 8.05
C TRP A 10 -7.96 -9.18 8.87
N ARG A 11 -7.91 -10.50 8.78
CA ARG A 11 -8.81 -11.40 9.49
C ARG A 11 -7.97 -12.34 10.36
N GLY A 12 -8.56 -12.92 11.38
CA GLY A 12 -7.83 -13.86 12.22
C GLY A 12 -8.68 -14.49 13.28
N SER A 13 -8.14 -15.56 13.86
CA SER A 13 -8.74 -16.28 14.98
C SER A 13 -7.72 -16.42 16.11
N LYS A 14 -8.20 -16.27 17.35
CA LYS A 14 -7.35 -16.34 18.56
C LYS A 14 -6.15 -15.39 18.49
N VAL A 15 -6.39 -14.17 18.04
CA VAL A 15 -5.40 -13.09 17.99
C VAL A 15 -5.58 -12.18 19.20
N TYR A 16 -4.49 -11.93 19.92
CA TYR A 16 -4.51 -11.16 21.16
C TYR A 16 -3.36 -10.16 21.21
N GLN A 17 -3.60 -9.01 21.82
CA GLN A 17 -2.52 -8.06 22.14
C GLN A 17 -1.60 -8.65 23.22
N ALA A 18 -0.30 -8.43 23.07
CA ALA A 18 0.73 -8.86 24.02
C ALA A 18 1.83 -7.79 24.14
N GLY A 19 1.51 -6.69 24.84
CA GLY A 19 2.50 -5.66 25.18
C GLY A 19 3.14 -4.96 23.98
N GLY A 20 2.32 -4.59 22.99
CA GLY A 20 2.78 -3.99 21.73
C GLY A 20 3.12 -5.01 20.63
N LYS A 21 3.07 -6.31 20.95
CA LYS A 21 3.19 -7.40 19.97
C LYS A 21 1.87 -8.13 19.78
N CYS A 22 1.83 -9.03 18.81
CA CYS A 22 0.71 -9.92 18.56
C CYS A 22 0.98 -11.30 19.17
N LYS A 23 -0.01 -11.86 19.86
CA LYS A 23 -0.01 -13.26 20.30
C LYS A 23 -1.05 -14.04 19.51
N LEU A 24 -0.62 -15.10 18.86
CA LEU A 24 -1.51 -16.07 18.23
C LEU A 24 -1.83 -17.21 19.19
N GLY A 25 -3.04 -17.76 19.06
CA GLY A 25 -3.50 -18.96 19.76
C GLY A 25 -3.79 -18.79 21.26
N SER A 26 -4.15 -19.90 21.89
CA SER A 26 -4.47 -20.02 23.32
C SER A 26 -3.79 -21.26 23.89
N SER A 27 -3.88 -21.52 25.20
CA SER A 27 -3.23 -22.70 25.80
C SER A 27 -3.68 -24.06 25.23
N THR A 28 -4.81 -24.10 24.52
CA THR A 28 -5.43 -25.33 24.00
C THR A 28 -5.83 -25.24 22.53
N SER A 29 -5.53 -24.14 21.83
CA SER A 29 -5.99 -23.96 20.44
C SER A 29 -5.03 -23.10 19.64
N ALA A 30 -4.86 -23.48 18.38
CA ALA A 30 -4.19 -22.69 17.34
C ALA A 30 -4.81 -21.29 17.18
N GLY A 31 -4.03 -20.37 16.62
CA GLY A 31 -4.51 -19.08 16.14
C GLY A 31 -3.78 -18.67 14.87
N TYR A 32 -4.40 -17.78 14.11
CA TYR A 32 -3.90 -17.36 12.81
C TYR A 32 -4.32 -15.94 12.47
N LEU A 33 -3.55 -15.33 11.57
CA LEU A 33 -3.85 -14.08 10.88
C LEU A 33 -3.80 -14.32 9.38
N VAL A 34 -4.77 -13.75 8.67
CA VAL A 34 -4.85 -13.75 7.21
C VAL A 34 -4.77 -12.32 6.73
N SER A 35 -3.88 -12.07 5.76
CA SER A 35 -3.80 -10.79 5.07
C SER A 35 -5.09 -10.51 4.29
N PRO A 36 -5.39 -9.24 3.97
CA PRO A 36 -6.28 -8.97 2.84
C PRO A 36 -5.71 -9.56 1.54
N GLU A 37 -6.50 -9.50 0.48
CA GLU A 37 -6.01 -9.82 -0.86
C GLU A 37 -5.00 -8.74 -1.30
N LEU A 38 -3.80 -9.16 -1.64
CA LEU A 38 -2.68 -8.31 -2.00
C LEU A 38 -2.22 -8.65 -3.42
N GLN A 39 -1.93 -7.62 -4.21
CA GLN A 39 -1.28 -7.81 -5.49
C GLN A 39 0.21 -8.07 -5.27
N LEU A 40 0.61 -9.34 -5.29
CA LEU A 40 1.99 -9.75 -5.05
C LEU A 40 2.76 -9.93 -6.37
N PRO A 41 4.07 -9.59 -6.41
CA PRO A 41 4.88 -9.79 -7.61
C PRO A 41 5.05 -11.28 -7.91
N ALA A 42 5.49 -11.63 -9.12
CA ALA A 42 5.62 -13.03 -9.55
C ALA A 42 6.43 -13.88 -8.57
N VAL A 43 7.51 -13.32 -8.03
CA VAL A 43 8.32 -13.93 -6.98
C VAL A 43 8.35 -13.00 -5.78
N PHE A 44 8.07 -13.53 -4.60
CA PHE A 44 8.06 -12.76 -3.35
C PHE A 44 8.40 -13.63 -2.15
N THR A 45 8.60 -12.96 -1.02
CA THR A 45 8.77 -13.58 0.28
C THR A 45 7.77 -13.00 1.27
N ILE A 46 7.27 -13.85 2.16
CA ILE A 46 6.55 -13.44 3.36
C ILE A 46 7.49 -13.69 4.54
N SER A 47 7.73 -12.69 5.36
CA SER A 47 8.52 -12.84 6.58
C SER A 47 7.80 -12.31 7.81
N VAL A 48 8.11 -12.91 8.96
CA VAL A 48 7.55 -12.54 10.26
C VAL A 48 8.60 -12.76 11.35
N ASP A 49 8.69 -11.82 12.29
CA ASP A 49 9.49 -12.00 13.48
C ASP A 49 8.65 -12.76 14.50
N ALA A 50 9.08 -13.95 14.95
CA ALA A 50 8.30 -14.80 15.83
C ALA A 50 9.13 -15.46 16.94
N LYS A 51 8.47 -15.85 18.02
CA LYS A 51 9.01 -16.71 19.07
C LYS A 51 7.93 -17.56 19.73
N ASP A 52 8.35 -18.66 20.35
CA ASP A 52 7.49 -19.49 21.18
C ASP A 52 6.98 -18.69 22.38
N TYR A 53 5.76 -18.99 22.80
CA TYR A 53 5.21 -18.41 24.00
C TYR A 53 5.81 -19.09 25.23
N VAL A 54 6.53 -18.31 26.04
CA VAL A 54 7.01 -18.74 27.36
C VAL A 54 5.98 -18.38 28.41
N THR A 55 5.46 -19.38 29.09
CA THR A 55 4.51 -19.23 30.20
C THR A 55 5.15 -18.52 31.39
N SER A 56 4.32 -18.06 32.34
CA SER A 56 4.80 -17.42 33.57
C SER A 56 5.68 -18.31 34.44
N SER A 57 5.67 -19.64 34.23
CA SER A 57 6.56 -20.59 34.90
C SER A 57 7.90 -20.79 34.17
N GLY A 58 8.17 -20.05 33.09
CA GLY A 58 9.39 -20.17 32.29
C GLY A 58 9.37 -21.33 31.29
N ARG A 59 8.26 -22.04 31.15
CA ARG A 59 8.12 -23.14 30.19
C ARG A 59 7.62 -22.63 28.84
N ALA A 60 8.34 -22.96 27.76
CA ALA A 60 7.92 -22.75 26.38
C ALA A 60 6.79 -23.73 25.98
N ASP A 61 5.86 -23.28 25.14
CA ASP A 61 4.70 -24.08 24.74
C ASP A 61 5.05 -25.22 23.77
N GLY A 62 6.15 -25.08 23.01
CA GLY A 62 6.61 -26.01 21.99
C GLY A 62 5.72 -26.02 20.75
N THR A 63 5.24 -24.85 20.32
CA THR A 63 4.41 -24.72 19.11
C THR A 63 5.23 -24.72 17.82
N THR A 64 4.57 -25.04 16.71
CA THR A 64 5.03 -24.80 15.35
C THR A 64 4.33 -23.57 14.78
N LEU A 65 5.07 -22.67 14.13
CA LEU A 65 4.53 -21.59 13.29
C LEU A 65 4.38 -22.12 11.87
N TYR A 66 3.34 -21.73 11.14
CA TYR A 66 3.29 -21.91 9.70
C TYR A 66 3.07 -20.58 8.98
N ILE A 67 3.57 -20.50 7.75
CA ILE A 67 3.25 -19.46 6.79
C ILE A 67 2.70 -20.15 5.55
N GLY A 68 1.59 -19.67 5.01
CA GLY A 68 1.03 -20.20 3.77
C GLY A 68 0.46 -19.11 2.86
N VAL A 69 0.44 -19.35 1.55
CA VAL A 69 -0.06 -18.44 0.51
C VAL A 69 -1.16 -19.11 -0.32
N GLY A 70 -2.26 -18.42 -0.64
CA GLY A 70 -3.32 -18.92 -1.53
C GLY A 70 -4.29 -17.85 -2.06
N GLU A 71 -5.24 -18.25 -2.91
CA GLU A 71 -6.05 -17.32 -3.72
C GLU A 71 -7.29 -16.71 -3.02
N LYS A 72 -7.63 -17.08 -1.77
CA LYS A 72 -8.72 -16.37 -1.05
C LYS A 72 -8.85 -16.61 0.44
N THR A 73 -8.65 -17.83 0.94
CA THR A 73 -8.58 -18.13 2.38
C THR A 73 -8.20 -19.60 2.57
N PRO A 74 -6.94 -19.95 2.79
CA PRO A 74 -6.59 -21.34 3.03
C PRO A 74 -6.67 -21.54 4.54
N THR A 75 -7.88 -21.83 5.04
CA THR A 75 -8.11 -21.91 6.47
C THR A 75 -7.49 -23.18 7.05
N GLY A 76 -6.31 -23.06 7.68
CA GLY A 76 -5.68 -24.08 8.51
C GLY A 76 -4.89 -25.20 7.82
N GLU A 77 -4.38 -26.14 8.63
CA GLU A 77 -3.68 -27.36 8.18
C GLU A 77 -4.53 -28.09 7.12
N GLY A 78 -4.03 -28.15 5.88
CA GLY A 78 -4.71 -28.80 4.76
C GLY A 78 -5.45 -27.89 3.77
N GLY A 79 -5.30 -26.56 3.86
CA GLY A 79 -5.70 -25.66 2.77
C GLY A 79 -4.97 -25.96 1.45
N GLU A 80 -5.58 -25.63 0.31
CA GLU A 80 -4.88 -25.66 -0.98
C GLU A 80 -3.91 -24.48 -1.04
N TRP A 81 -2.67 -24.72 -0.60
CA TRP A 81 -1.61 -23.72 -0.57
C TRP A 81 -0.82 -23.72 -1.88
N LEU A 82 -0.52 -22.52 -2.38
CA LEU A 82 0.45 -22.32 -3.46
C LEU A 82 1.89 -22.40 -2.94
N ALA A 83 2.10 -21.98 -1.70
CA ALA A 83 3.33 -22.15 -0.94
C ALA A 83 2.98 -22.31 0.55
N TYR A 84 3.68 -23.19 1.25
CA TYR A 84 3.45 -23.50 2.66
C TYR A 84 4.74 -24.00 3.31
N GLU A 85 5.02 -23.53 4.52
CA GLU A 85 6.14 -24.03 5.32
C GLU A 85 5.82 -23.94 6.82
N GLU A 86 6.33 -24.91 7.57
CA GLU A 86 6.25 -24.99 9.02
C GLU A 86 7.62 -24.77 9.66
N PHE A 87 7.64 -24.01 10.74
CA PHE A 87 8.83 -23.57 11.44
C PHE A 87 8.73 -23.92 12.92
N ALA A 88 9.73 -24.65 13.43
CA ALA A 88 9.90 -24.82 14.87
C ALA A 88 10.33 -23.49 15.50
N LEU A 89 9.59 -23.04 16.52
CA LEU A 89 9.89 -21.79 17.20
C LEU A 89 10.91 -21.99 18.33
N THR A 90 11.73 -20.97 18.55
CA THR A 90 12.64 -20.88 19.70
C THR A 90 12.08 -19.92 20.76
N ALA A 91 12.69 -19.88 21.95
CA ALA A 91 12.28 -18.95 23.02
C ALA A 91 12.65 -17.49 22.71
N GLU A 92 13.58 -17.27 21.79
CA GLU A 92 14.03 -15.96 21.33
C GLU A 92 13.33 -15.55 20.04
N THR A 93 13.30 -14.24 19.77
CA THR A 93 12.69 -13.74 18.53
C THR A 93 13.62 -13.94 17.35
N GLU A 94 13.14 -14.67 16.34
CA GLU A 94 13.81 -14.93 15.07
C GLU A 94 12.91 -14.54 13.89
N THR A 95 13.49 -14.28 12.73
CA THR A 95 12.73 -14.00 11.51
C THR A 95 12.55 -15.27 10.70
N TYR A 96 11.30 -15.67 10.46
CA TYR A 96 10.92 -16.81 9.64
C TYR A 96 10.42 -16.32 8.29
N THR A 97 10.79 -17.02 7.21
CA THR A 97 10.54 -16.55 5.84
C THR A 97 10.04 -17.69 4.97
N LEU A 98 8.95 -17.44 4.24
CA LEU A 98 8.46 -18.30 3.16
C LEU A 98 8.76 -17.64 1.82
N HIS A 99 9.32 -18.40 0.89
CA HIS A 99 9.49 -18.01 -0.51
C HIS A 99 8.31 -18.49 -1.36
N CYS A 100 7.84 -17.68 -2.29
CA CYS A 100 6.75 -18.03 -3.20
C CYS A 100 7.02 -17.50 -4.62
N ASP A 101 6.79 -18.35 -5.63
CA ASP A 101 6.92 -18.07 -7.07
C ASP A 101 5.58 -18.13 -7.82
N ALA A 102 4.47 -18.27 -7.09
CA ALA A 102 3.12 -18.37 -7.62
C ALA A 102 2.37 -17.02 -7.69
N GLY A 103 3.09 -15.90 -7.55
CA GLY A 103 2.52 -14.55 -7.53
C GLY A 103 2.08 -14.03 -8.90
N GLY A 104 2.16 -12.71 -9.09
CA GLY A 104 1.71 -12.04 -10.33
C GLY A 104 0.19 -11.92 -10.44
N ARG A 105 -0.52 -12.24 -9.36
CA ARG A 105 -1.97 -12.17 -9.21
C ARG A 105 -2.30 -11.73 -7.79
N ALA A 106 -3.57 -11.45 -7.54
CA ALA A 106 -4.07 -11.12 -6.23
C ALA A 106 -4.10 -12.40 -5.36
N LEU A 107 -3.45 -12.36 -4.20
CA LEU A 107 -3.26 -13.49 -3.29
C LEU A 107 -3.42 -13.04 -1.84
N CYS A 108 -3.69 -13.98 -0.94
CA CYS A 108 -3.59 -13.76 0.50
C CYS A 108 -2.50 -14.67 1.08
N PHE A 109 -1.99 -14.29 2.26
CA PHE A 109 -1.14 -15.16 3.05
C PHE A 109 -1.68 -15.29 4.47
N GLU A 110 -1.40 -16.43 5.09
CA GLU A 110 -1.75 -16.76 6.46
C GLU A 110 -0.49 -17.02 7.27
N ILE A 111 -0.47 -16.49 8.50
CA ILE A 111 0.54 -16.78 9.52
C ILE A 111 -0.21 -17.35 10.71
N GLY A 112 0.10 -18.59 11.08
CA GLY A 112 -0.63 -19.27 12.14
C GLY A 112 0.24 -20.20 12.98
N THR A 113 -0.35 -20.70 14.06
CA THR A 113 0.23 -21.76 14.87
C THR A 113 -0.48 -23.07 14.60
N VAL A 114 0.25 -24.18 14.56
CA VAL A 114 -0.35 -25.53 14.47
C VAL A 114 -1.11 -25.86 15.76
N GLN A 115 -0.56 -25.45 16.90
CA GLN A 115 -1.15 -25.65 18.22
C GLN A 115 -0.67 -24.57 19.16
N LYS A 116 -1.41 -24.30 20.24
CA LYS A 116 -0.96 -23.37 21.29
C LYS A 116 -0.54 -21.98 20.75
N ARG A 117 0.45 -21.34 21.39
CA ARG A 117 0.69 -19.90 21.30
C ARG A 117 2.07 -19.55 20.74
N ALA A 118 2.10 -18.53 19.91
CA ALA A 118 3.32 -17.84 19.49
C ALA A 118 3.17 -16.33 19.73
N ILE A 119 4.30 -15.64 19.91
CA ILE A 119 4.37 -14.19 19.81
C ILE A 119 4.94 -13.85 18.44
N ILE A 120 4.26 -12.97 17.70
CA ILE A 120 4.68 -12.51 16.38
C ILE A 120 4.70 -10.98 16.31
N ASP A 121 5.50 -10.46 15.39
CA ASP A 121 5.66 -9.04 15.10
C ASP A 121 6.20 -8.87 13.68
N ASN A 122 6.18 -7.62 13.17
CA ASN A 122 6.97 -7.21 12.02
C ASN A 122 6.76 -8.07 10.76
N ILE A 123 5.49 -8.32 10.47
CA ILE A 123 5.06 -9.07 9.28
C ILE A 123 5.38 -8.23 8.04
N ARG A 124 6.02 -8.84 7.04
CA ARG A 124 6.43 -8.19 5.80
C ARG A 124 6.14 -9.10 4.61
N ALA A 125 5.66 -8.51 3.53
CA ALA A 125 5.63 -9.14 2.21
C ALA A 125 6.63 -8.40 1.32
N ASN A 126 7.77 -9.02 1.01
CA ASN A 126 8.83 -8.43 0.21
C ASN A 126 8.91 -9.15 -1.13
N GLY A 127 8.66 -8.43 -2.21
CA GLY A 127 9.01 -8.90 -3.54
C GLY A 127 10.37 -8.37 -3.94
N THR A 128 11.23 -9.22 -4.50
CA THR A 128 11.98 -8.74 -5.64
C THR A 128 10.94 -8.53 -6.72
N SER A 129 10.75 -7.28 -7.14
CA SER A 129 10.26 -7.11 -8.49
C SER A 129 11.31 -7.77 -9.40
N ALA A 130 11.14 -9.05 -9.73
CA ALA A 130 11.10 -9.36 -11.14
C ALA A 130 9.98 -8.44 -11.61
N GLN A 131 10.40 -7.27 -12.11
CA GLN A 131 9.54 -6.35 -12.81
C GLN A 131 8.66 -7.26 -13.65
N ALA A 132 7.39 -7.42 -13.25
CA ALA A 132 6.42 -8.09 -14.12
C ALA A 132 6.71 -7.47 -15.47
N PRO A 133 7.09 -8.25 -16.51
CA PRO A 133 7.63 -7.69 -17.73
C PRO A 133 6.71 -6.54 -18.02
N ALA A 134 7.25 -5.31 -17.94
CA ALA A 134 6.43 -4.16 -18.23
C ALA A 134 5.80 -4.57 -19.54
N MET A 135 4.47 -4.55 -19.64
CA MET A 135 3.88 -4.60 -20.96
C MET A 135 4.39 -3.33 -21.61
N THR A 136 5.58 -3.41 -22.18
CA THR A 136 6.23 -2.34 -22.90
C THR A 136 5.50 -2.35 -24.22
N MET A 137 4.27 -1.84 -24.20
CA MET A 137 3.69 -1.29 -25.40
C MET A 137 4.55 -0.07 -25.73
N SER A 138 5.54 -0.28 -26.60
CA SER A 138 6.32 0.80 -27.17
C SER A 138 5.59 1.28 -28.42
N GLU A 139 5.01 2.48 -28.32
CA GLU A 139 4.47 3.19 -29.47
C GLU A 139 5.40 4.33 -29.84
N THR A 140 5.84 4.36 -31.09
CA THR A 140 6.66 5.46 -31.64
C THR A 140 5.81 6.37 -32.49
N TYR A 141 5.82 7.65 -32.17
CA TYR A 141 5.17 8.70 -32.95
C TYR A 141 6.21 9.48 -33.75
N SER A 142 6.14 9.43 -35.08
CA SER A 142 7.09 10.11 -35.99
C SER A 142 6.39 11.22 -36.79
N GLY A 143 7.18 12.13 -37.38
CA GLY A 143 6.65 13.23 -38.21
C GLY A 143 6.09 14.41 -37.41
N ILE A 144 6.43 14.52 -36.13
CA ILE A 144 6.06 15.65 -35.27
C ILE A 144 6.90 16.87 -35.69
N THR A 145 6.26 17.89 -36.24
CA THR A 145 6.94 19.11 -36.73
C THR A 145 6.99 20.26 -35.70
N GLY A 146 6.25 20.13 -34.59
CA GLY A 146 6.26 21.06 -33.47
C GLY A 146 6.99 20.51 -32.24
N THR A 147 7.08 21.30 -31.18
CA THR A 147 7.69 20.91 -29.90
C THR A 147 6.70 20.29 -28.91
N GLN A 148 5.49 19.93 -29.38
CA GLN A 148 4.42 19.36 -28.57
C GLN A 148 3.66 18.28 -29.35
N TYR A 149 3.24 17.23 -28.66
CA TYR A 149 2.42 16.16 -29.22
C TYR A 149 1.43 15.64 -28.17
N ARG A 150 0.16 15.42 -28.56
CA ARG A 150 -0.89 14.94 -27.67
C ARG A 150 -1.09 13.45 -27.86
N VAL A 151 -0.72 12.66 -26.85
CA VAL A 151 -1.01 11.23 -26.78
C VAL A 151 -2.40 11.03 -26.16
N THR A 152 -3.23 10.16 -26.75
CA THR A 152 -4.61 9.89 -26.31
C THR A 152 -4.86 8.39 -26.18
N GLY A 153 -5.94 7.99 -25.50
CA GLY A 153 -6.28 6.57 -25.33
C GLY A 153 -5.51 5.87 -24.20
N LEU A 154 -4.81 6.63 -23.36
CA LEU A 154 -4.10 6.12 -22.19
C LEU A 154 -5.09 5.71 -21.09
N ASP A 155 -4.82 4.58 -20.46
CA ASP A 155 -5.54 4.06 -19.30
C ASP A 155 -5.17 4.86 -18.05
N ARG A 156 -6.17 5.15 -17.22
CA ARG A 156 -6.01 5.93 -15.99
C ARG A 156 -5.48 5.13 -14.81
N THR A 157 -5.33 3.82 -14.92
CA THR A 157 -4.75 2.98 -13.85
C THR A 157 -3.27 2.69 -14.05
N HIS A 158 -2.66 3.25 -15.11
CA HIS A 158 -1.30 2.93 -15.51
C HIS A 158 -0.35 4.13 -15.43
N THR A 159 0.91 3.83 -15.17
CA THR A 159 2.02 4.79 -15.27
C THR A 159 2.67 4.64 -16.63
N TYR A 160 2.86 5.77 -17.32
CA TYR A 160 3.50 5.84 -18.63
C TYR A 160 4.88 6.48 -18.55
N SER A 161 5.77 6.15 -19.46
CA SER A 161 7.05 6.84 -19.62
C SER A 161 7.32 7.16 -21.08
N TYR A 162 7.99 8.27 -21.37
CA TYR A 162 8.40 8.63 -22.72
C TYR A 162 9.80 9.25 -22.79
N THR A 163 10.43 9.12 -23.96
CA THR A 163 11.63 9.83 -24.39
C THR A 163 11.34 10.52 -25.73
N VAL A 164 12.15 11.51 -26.10
CA VAL A 164 12.02 12.25 -27.37
C VAL A 164 13.37 12.24 -28.09
N ARG A 165 13.33 12.10 -29.42
CA ARG A 165 14.47 12.34 -30.32
C ARG A 165 14.14 13.50 -31.26
N ALA A 166 15.09 14.40 -31.45
CA ALA A 166 14.97 15.43 -32.48
C ALA A 166 15.53 14.91 -33.80
N ILE A 167 14.94 15.33 -34.93
CA ILE A 167 15.44 14.99 -36.26
C ILE A 167 15.77 16.29 -36.99
N ALA A 168 17.04 16.45 -37.41
CA ALA A 168 17.49 17.57 -38.22
C ALA A 168 18.21 17.03 -39.47
N GLY A 169 17.71 17.36 -40.65
CA GLY A 169 18.31 16.90 -41.91
C GLY A 169 18.34 15.37 -42.09
N GLY A 170 17.42 14.64 -41.44
CA GLY A 170 17.39 13.17 -41.44
C GLY A 170 18.31 12.51 -40.42
N ILE A 171 19.01 13.29 -39.58
CA ILE A 171 19.84 12.78 -38.48
C ILE A 171 19.04 12.87 -37.19
N GLU A 172 18.91 11.74 -36.49
CA GLU A 172 18.31 11.66 -35.16
C GLU A 172 19.31 12.09 -34.07
N SER A 173 18.82 12.78 -33.05
CA SER A 173 19.56 13.02 -31.81
C SER A 173 19.59 11.76 -30.92
N GLU A 174 20.45 11.79 -29.92
CA GLU A 174 20.31 10.93 -28.74
C GLU A 174 18.94 11.11 -28.08
N GLU A 175 18.51 10.09 -27.33
CA GLU A 175 17.27 10.15 -26.57
C GLU A 175 17.34 11.23 -25.48
N SER A 176 16.22 11.91 -25.25
CA SER A 176 16.05 12.73 -24.06
C SER A 176 16.11 11.88 -22.80
N ASN A 177 16.16 12.54 -21.64
CA ASN A 177 15.86 11.87 -20.38
C ASN A 177 14.45 11.25 -20.40
N VAL A 178 14.27 10.17 -19.65
CA VAL A 178 12.97 9.50 -19.47
C VAL A 178 12.07 10.37 -18.59
N ILE A 179 10.84 10.60 -19.04
CA ILE A 179 9.81 11.32 -18.29
C ILE A 179 8.71 10.33 -17.93
N THR A 180 8.32 10.29 -16.64
CA THR A 180 7.28 9.37 -16.11
C THR A 180 6.00 10.15 -15.79
N VAL A 181 4.86 9.62 -16.23
CA VAL A 181 3.53 10.21 -16.09
C VAL A 181 2.63 9.22 -15.35
N THR A 182 2.17 9.59 -14.17
CA THR A 182 1.19 8.81 -13.41
C THR A 182 -0.20 9.40 -13.63
N MET A 183 -1.10 8.60 -14.18
CA MET A 183 -2.50 9.00 -14.36
C MET A 183 -3.21 8.75 -13.03
N ALA A 184 -3.44 9.78 -12.20
CA ALA A 184 -4.20 9.61 -10.97
C ALA A 184 -5.71 9.52 -11.27
N SER A 185 -6.41 8.61 -10.59
CA SER A 185 -7.88 8.58 -10.55
C SER A 185 -8.33 8.75 -9.11
N SER A 186 -9.22 9.70 -8.85
CA SER A 186 -10.09 9.65 -7.67
C SER A 186 -11.36 10.45 -7.91
N VAL A 187 -12.51 9.78 -7.81
CA VAL A 187 -13.70 10.31 -7.15
C VAL A 187 -14.39 9.10 -6.53
N ASP A 188 -14.46 9.05 -5.19
CA ASP A 188 -15.45 8.23 -4.49
C ASP A 188 -16.26 9.17 -3.58
N GLU A 189 -17.58 9.05 -3.63
CA GLU A 189 -18.52 9.79 -2.79
C GLU A 189 -18.91 8.92 -1.60
N GLY A 190 -18.65 9.35 -0.36
CA GLY A 190 -19.36 8.82 0.80
C GLY A 190 -18.64 8.78 2.14
N HIS A 191 -19.03 9.72 3.00
CA HIS A 191 -19.07 9.66 4.48
C HIS A 191 -17.77 9.77 5.34
N GLY A 192 -17.75 10.82 6.17
CA GLY A 192 -17.36 10.74 7.59
C GLY A 192 -15.91 11.00 7.99
N THR A 193 -15.44 12.26 7.99
CA THR A 193 -14.46 12.79 8.99
C THR A 193 -14.44 14.33 8.93
N VAL A 194 -14.39 14.96 10.10
CA VAL A 194 -14.79 16.36 10.39
C VAL A 194 -13.69 17.36 10.01
N ALA A 195 -13.43 17.52 8.71
CA ALA A 195 -12.61 18.61 8.21
C ALA A 195 -13.45 19.54 7.33
N ASN A 196 -13.59 20.79 7.76
CA ASN A 196 -14.41 21.79 7.07
C ASN A 196 -13.51 22.71 6.26
N ILE A 197 -13.91 22.97 5.01
CA ILE A 197 -13.28 23.98 4.15
C ILE A 197 -14.27 25.12 3.95
N ILE A 198 -13.85 26.33 4.30
CA ILE A 198 -14.58 27.57 4.08
C ILE A 198 -13.80 28.38 3.05
N THR A 199 -14.47 28.90 2.03
CA THR A 199 -13.88 29.85 1.08
C THR A 199 -14.52 31.22 1.21
N GLY A 200 -13.71 32.24 0.94
CA GLY A 200 -14.15 33.63 0.81
C GLY A 200 -13.25 34.37 -0.17
N GLU A 201 -13.40 35.68 -0.25
CA GLU A 201 -12.69 36.53 -1.22
C GLU A 201 -11.16 36.40 -1.10
N GLY A 202 -10.54 35.64 -2.00
CA GLY A 202 -9.09 35.42 -2.06
C GLY A 202 -8.51 34.54 -0.95
N TYR A 203 -9.33 33.76 -0.25
CA TYR A 203 -8.83 32.84 0.78
C TYR A 203 -9.61 31.52 0.89
N MET A 204 -8.90 30.53 1.40
CA MET A 204 -9.42 29.23 1.81
C MET A 204 -9.00 28.95 3.25
N THR A 205 -9.96 28.63 4.10
CA THR A 205 -9.72 28.21 5.49
C THR A 205 -10.06 26.73 5.64
N ILE A 206 -9.08 25.97 6.09
CA ILE A 206 -9.19 24.55 6.41
C ILE A 206 -9.27 24.43 7.94
N SER A 207 -10.30 23.77 8.45
CA SER A 207 -10.49 23.51 9.88
C SER A 207 -10.50 22.00 10.13
N SER A 208 -9.69 21.54 11.08
CA SER A 208 -9.60 20.13 11.49
C SER A 208 -9.50 20.03 13.01
N ASP A 209 -10.40 19.24 13.63
CA ASP A 209 -10.42 19.05 15.09
C ASP A 209 -9.26 18.18 15.60
N THR A 210 -8.66 17.37 14.71
CA THR A 210 -7.47 16.56 14.95
C THR A 210 -6.34 16.96 13.99
N GLU A 211 -5.10 16.56 14.28
CA GLU A 211 -3.98 16.82 13.38
C GLU A 211 -4.13 15.99 12.10
N SER A 212 -4.46 16.66 10.98
CA SER A 212 -4.67 16.02 9.68
C SER A 212 -3.60 16.44 8.68
N GLN A 213 -3.09 15.50 7.87
CA GLN A 213 -2.23 15.82 6.74
C GLN A 213 -3.06 16.51 5.65
N VAL A 214 -2.66 17.69 5.18
CA VAL A 214 -3.39 18.46 4.18
C VAL A 214 -2.48 18.78 3.00
N SER A 215 -3.03 18.72 1.78
CA SER A 215 -2.40 19.30 0.60
C SER A 215 -3.40 20.10 -0.23
N VAL A 216 -2.95 21.19 -0.82
CA VAL A 216 -3.76 22.05 -1.70
C VAL A 216 -3.02 22.20 -3.01
N HIS A 217 -3.71 21.92 -4.11
CA HIS A 217 -3.20 22.02 -5.46
C HIS A 217 -4.11 22.91 -6.30
N THR A 218 -3.53 23.62 -7.26
CA THR A 218 -4.30 24.21 -8.37
C THR A 218 -4.91 23.10 -9.23
N ILE A 219 -5.89 23.43 -10.07
CA ILE A 219 -6.49 22.48 -11.02
C ILE A 219 -5.46 21.87 -12.00
N ASP A 220 -4.38 22.60 -12.28
CA ASP A 220 -3.28 22.16 -13.14
C ASP A 220 -2.24 21.30 -12.38
N GLY A 221 -2.52 20.93 -11.13
CA GLY A 221 -1.68 20.04 -10.31
C GLY A 221 -0.53 20.73 -9.58
N ILE A 222 -0.36 22.06 -9.69
CA ILE A 222 0.68 22.79 -8.94
C ILE A 222 0.32 22.79 -7.46
N ARG A 223 1.23 22.28 -6.62
CA ARG A 223 1.08 22.22 -5.16
C ARG A 223 1.31 23.59 -4.52
N ILE A 224 0.27 24.14 -3.90
CA ILE A 224 0.29 25.42 -3.18
C ILE A 224 0.58 25.22 -1.69
N PHE A 225 0.11 24.12 -1.10
CA PHE A 225 0.34 23.81 0.31
C PHE A 225 0.49 22.31 0.53
N CYS A 226 1.32 21.93 1.51
CA CYS A 226 1.43 20.58 2.04
C CYS A 226 1.89 20.65 3.50
N GLY A 227 1.15 20.04 4.41
CA GLY A 227 1.53 20.00 5.83
C GLY A 227 0.42 19.53 6.73
N LYS A 228 0.75 19.33 8.01
CA LYS A 228 -0.20 18.96 9.05
C LYS A 228 -0.98 20.20 9.52
N VAL A 229 -2.30 20.05 9.68
CA VAL A 229 -3.20 21.09 10.20
C VAL A 229 -3.94 20.54 11.41
N SER A 230 -3.84 21.25 12.54
CA SER A 230 -4.62 21.06 13.75
C SER A 230 -5.25 22.41 14.11
N GLY A 231 -6.55 22.47 14.33
CA GLY A 231 -7.31 23.73 14.43
C GLY A 231 -7.60 24.34 13.06
N GLN A 232 -7.41 25.66 12.91
CA GLN A 232 -7.70 26.38 11.66
C GLN A 232 -6.43 26.83 10.94
N ARG A 233 -6.43 26.69 9.61
CA ARG A 233 -5.37 27.21 8.72
C ARG A 233 -6.00 27.94 7.54
N SER A 234 -5.66 29.22 7.39
CA SER A 234 -6.07 30.02 6.24
C SER A 234 -4.92 30.17 5.23
N LEU A 235 -5.23 30.01 3.96
CA LEU A 235 -4.35 30.19 2.81
C LEU A 235 -4.90 31.32 1.95
N ARG A 236 -4.03 32.26 1.55
CA ARG A 236 -4.37 33.28 0.56
C ARG A 236 -4.16 32.69 -0.83
N LEU A 237 -5.18 32.77 -1.67
CA LEU A 237 -5.24 32.11 -2.97
C LEU A 237 -5.84 33.06 -4.00
N ASP A 238 -5.43 32.94 -5.26
CA ASP A 238 -6.07 33.63 -6.36
C ASP A 238 -7.42 32.98 -6.70
N ASN A 239 -8.25 33.68 -7.47
CA ASN A 239 -9.55 33.17 -7.89
C ASN A 239 -9.36 31.97 -8.80
N GLY A 240 -9.95 30.85 -8.45
CA GLY A 240 -9.70 29.61 -9.18
C GLY A 240 -10.23 28.37 -8.49
N ILE A 241 -10.08 27.25 -9.21
CA ILE A 241 -10.43 25.92 -8.71
C ILE A 241 -9.18 25.28 -8.13
N TYR A 242 -9.34 24.74 -6.93
CA TYR A 242 -8.31 24.03 -6.19
C TYR A 242 -8.78 22.63 -5.85
N ILE A 243 -7.82 21.70 -5.80
CA ILE A 243 -8.02 20.36 -5.24
C ILE A 243 -7.40 20.37 -3.85
N VAL A 244 -8.22 20.10 -2.84
CA VAL A 244 -7.78 20.04 -1.45
C VAL A 244 -7.90 18.61 -0.97
N THR A 245 -6.80 18.05 -0.51
CA THR A 245 -6.73 16.73 0.10
C THR A 245 -6.51 16.86 1.59
N ILE A 246 -7.31 16.18 2.41
CA ILE A 246 -7.20 16.11 3.87
C ILE A 246 -7.22 14.63 4.26
N GLY A 247 -6.11 14.14 4.80
CA GLY A 247 -5.87 12.70 4.98
C GLY A 247 -5.93 11.97 3.63
N SER A 248 -6.85 11.01 3.53
CA SER A 248 -7.14 10.26 2.30
C SER A 248 -8.22 10.90 1.41
N LYS A 249 -8.89 11.98 1.86
CA LYS A 249 -10.04 12.56 1.17
C LYS A 249 -9.64 13.75 0.32
N SER A 250 -10.08 13.81 -0.93
CA SER A 250 -9.86 14.96 -1.82
C SER A 250 -11.18 15.60 -2.23
N GLN A 251 -11.24 16.93 -2.26
CA GLN A 251 -12.40 17.66 -2.76
C GLN A 251 -12.00 18.87 -3.61
N LYS A 252 -12.84 19.17 -4.59
CA LYS A 252 -12.71 20.35 -5.45
C LYS A 252 -13.33 21.56 -4.77
N VAL A 253 -12.60 22.66 -4.71
CA VAL A 253 -13.01 23.88 -4.02
C VAL A 253 -12.83 25.08 -4.94
N LEU A 254 -13.86 25.93 -5.03
CA LEU A 254 -13.79 27.20 -5.75
C LEU A 254 -13.47 28.34 -4.77
N VAL A 255 -12.38 29.06 -5.04
CA VAL A 255 -12.06 30.33 -4.38
C VAL A 255 -12.47 31.46 -5.32
N ARG A 256 -13.16 32.47 -4.77
CA ARG A 256 -13.69 33.63 -5.49
C ARG A 256 -13.04 34.91 -4.98
#